data_AF-K1PSG6-F1
#
_entry.id   AF-K1PSG6-F1
#
_cell.length_a   1.000
_cell.length_b   1.000
_cell.length_c   1.000
_cell.angle_alpha   90.00
_cell.angle_beta   90.00
_cell.angle_gamma   90.00
#
_symmetry.space_group_name_H-M   'P 1'
#
loop_
_entity.id
_entity.type
_entity.pdbx_description
1 polymer ?
#
loop_
_entity_poly.entity_id
_entity_poly.type
_entity_poly.pdbx_seq_one_letter_code
_entity_poly.pdbx_strand_id
1 'polypeptide(L)'
;MFKPGKGLSIGGGRMGSKSPESIDVKLSDNNGSPFRGMGKDELLVHSSKPFWRRLRMICISIILLGWLALIITVVALVLVYPKCKSPDSRSWWQNEVIYRIYVRSYKDSDGNGEGDLDGVASKLDYIKDLGVGVISLSPDYEDDGTDGDFHIKNHMKIAGSVGGDDALQRLITQAHGKGLKVILDFVPSQTSDQSDWFKWSQEARFRNDTYRNFYVWTNTPTNWKSMYGGGAWNTSSERSGEYYLHQFLHNQPDLNLRSPQVKEKLNEILTHWLNKSVDGFYIRNSAYLFTDYDLRDEPKVPSAVGDEYSDYDHMYTKNLPEIYDMFARWRTTTDAYTDKYRVLMADPDPMSNNVEMMKYYGHFQRDGVHLPVKRRQFPTDCGGQCIREYVNGWMDNLPSGRWPTWSLGDEMTKRFATNHSESFIRCFAMLSMTLPGTPILYYGDEINMVDLSIPPSSSTSRNQPMRGLMQWDNTPHGGFTNGTSPWISVGADFQTNNVKNQSAKGDSLMSFFKNLTTLRSDDTFRIGDYYPTVVDDAVFSFVREFDGKKGYLVAINFASTAQSRDFAKAHSTIQSKASTIQTPIGCTNPQCVSVHIESPRGEKPVHVVLDEANKFSRAIHYMNHIVSSI
;
A
#
# COMPACT_ATOMS: atom_id res chain seq x y z
N MET A 1 42.14 13.28 -26.81
CA MET A 1 42.96 14.43 -27.29
C MET A 1 42.42 15.68 -26.62
N PHE A 2 43.26 16.51 -25.98
CA PHE A 2 42.81 17.77 -25.36
C PHE A 2 42.84 18.92 -26.37
N LYS A 3 41.83 19.80 -26.36
CA LYS A 3 41.95 21.27 -26.19
C LYS A 3 40.55 21.96 -26.14
N PRO A 4 40.44 23.23 -25.68
CA PRO A 4 39.32 23.62 -24.80
C PRO A 4 38.58 24.90 -25.26
N GLY A 5 37.68 25.41 -24.41
CA GLY A 5 37.42 26.85 -24.40
C GLY A 5 36.17 27.34 -23.65
N LYS A 6 36.37 27.88 -22.44
CA LYS A 6 35.97 29.25 -22.04
C LYS A 6 36.46 29.53 -20.63
N GLY A 7 37.02 30.73 -20.42
CA GLY A 7 37.42 31.21 -19.10
C GLY A 7 36.47 32.30 -18.59
N LEU A 8 36.59 32.66 -17.32
CA LEU A 8 35.94 33.82 -16.72
C LEU A 8 36.96 34.57 -15.87
N SER A 9 36.97 35.89 -16.01
CA SER A 9 37.92 36.79 -15.33
C SER A 9 37.33 37.29 -14.03
N ILE A 10 38.18 37.45 -13.00
CA ILE A 10 37.85 38.22 -11.80
C ILE A 10 38.97 39.26 -11.62
N GLY A 11 38.58 40.53 -11.56
CA GLY A 11 39.51 41.67 -11.52
C GLY A 11 40.16 41.88 -10.15
N GLY A 12 41.35 42.47 -10.15
CA GLY A 12 42.05 42.84 -8.91
C GLY A 12 41.60 44.19 -8.34
N GLY A 13 41.39 44.24 -7.03
CA GLY A 13 41.30 45.48 -6.23
C GLY A 13 42.45 45.52 -5.22
N ARG A 14 43.04 46.69 -4.99
CA ARG A 14 44.29 46.83 -4.19
C ARG A 14 44.28 48.09 -3.33
N MET A 15 44.25 47.92 -2.01
CA MET A 15 45.01 48.69 -0.98
C MET A 15 44.51 48.32 0.43
N GLY A 16 45.40 48.41 1.43
CA GLY A 16 45.08 48.04 2.83
C GLY A 16 46.32 47.62 3.62
N SER A 17 47.22 48.57 3.89
CA SER A 17 48.48 48.31 4.58
C SER A 17 48.32 48.19 6.10
N LYS A 18 48.68 47.03 6.67
CA LYS A 18 49.05 46.86 8.10
C LYS A 18 49.82 45.55 8.30
N SER A 19 51.12 45.66 8.59
CA SER A 19 51.87 44.70 9.44
C SER A 19 51.65 45.11 10.91
N PRO A 20 51.68 44.22 11.91
CA PRO A 20 52.71 43.19 12.16
C PRO A 20 52.11 41.76 12.16
N GLU A 21 52.79 40.67 12.54
CA GLU A 21 54.12 40.50 13.13
C GLU A 21 54.74 39.18 12.62
N SER A 22 55.76 39.23 11.77
CA SER A 22 56.44 38.02 11.28
C SER A 22 57.56 37.62 12.24
N ILE A 23 57.38 36.53 12.98
CA ILE A 23 58.42 35.94 13.82
C ILE A 23 59.48 35.29 12.91
N ASP A 24 60.46 36.08 12.48
CA ASP A 24 61.65 35.62 11.78
C ASP A 24 62.50 34.77 12.72
N VAL A 25 62.30 33.44 12.68
CA VAL A 25 63.15 32.47 13.38
C VAL A 25 64.52 32.41 12.68
N LYS A 26 65.39 33.37 13.02
CA LYS A 26 66.78 33.42 12.55
C LYS A 26 67.61 32.30 13.16
N LEU A 27 67.57 31.13 12.53
CA LEU A 27 68.62 30.13 12.65
C LEU A 27 69.87 30.63 11.92
N SER A 28 70.66 31.45 12.60
CA SER A 28 71.97 31.91 12.14
C SER A 28 73.06 30.93 12.57
N ASP A 29 73.77 30.34 11.60
CA ASP A 29 75.16 29.95 11.85
C ASP A 29 76.00 31.20 12.18
N ASN A 30 77.11 31.02 12.91
CA ASN A 30 77.90 32.09 13.55
C ASN A 30 78.51 33.17 12.60
N ASN A 31 78.30 33.08 11.28
CA ASN A 31 78.73 34.08 10.29
C ASN A 31 77.57 34.81 9.57
N GLY A 32 76.32 34.66 10.03
CA GLY A 32 75.22 35.59 9.70
C GLY A 32 74.67 35.56 8.27
N SER A 33 75.02 34.56 7.45
CA SER A 33 74.38 34.34 6.15
C SER A 33 72.98 33.73 6.32
N PRO A 34 71.96 34.15 5.53
CA PRO A 34 70.66 33.48 5.53
C PRO A 34 70.82 32.05 4.96
N PHE A 35 70.11 31.09 5.58
CA PHE A 35 70.22 29.67 5.25
C PHE A 35 69.77 29.39 3.79
N ARG A 36 70.73 29.35 2.87
CA ARG A 36 70.50 28.85 1.51
C ARG A 36 70.30 27.34 1.60
N GLY A 37 69.19 26.84 1.03
CA GLY A 37 69.02 25.40 0.87
C GLY A 37 70.17 24.81 0.06
N MET A 38 70.72 23.69 0.53
CA MET A 38 71.88 23.02 -0.07
C MET A 38 71.74 22.86 -1.58
N GLY A 39 72.84 23.09 -2.30
CA GLY A 39 72.91 22.77 -3.73
C GLY A 39 72.66 21.28 -3.97
N LYS A 40 72.21 20.90 -5.18
CA LYS A 40 71.90 19.49 -5.52
C LYS A 40 73.03 18.53 -5.11
N ASP A 41 74.27 18.88 -5.43
CA ASP A 41 75.42 18.00 -5.27
C ASP A 41 75.90 17.93 -3.81
N GLU A 42 75.81 19.05 -3.08
CA GLU A 42 76.01 19.16 -1.63
C GLU A 42 74.96 18.33 -0.85
N LEU A 43 73.69 18.45 -1.23
CA LEU A 43 72.59 17.65 -0.70
C LEU A 43 72.78 16.15 -0.98
N LEU A 44 73.37 15.76 -2.13
CA LEU A 44 73.69 14.36 -2.43
C LEU A 44 74.78 13.80 -1.51
N VAL A 45 75.79 14.58 -1.13
CA VAL A 45 76.82 14.17 -0.14
C VAL A 45 76.20 13.91 1.24
N HIS A 46 75.16 14.67 1.63
CA HIS A 46 74.54 14.52 2.96
C HIS A 46 73.40 13.50 2.99
N SER A 47 72.52 13.48 1.97
CA SER A 47 71.34 12.60 1.91
C SER A 47 71.65 11.15 1.52
N SER A 48 72.83 10.87 0.95
CA SER A 48 73.30 9.51 0.64
C SER A 48 73.83 8.75 1.87
N LYS A 49 74.12 9.45 2.97
CA LYS A 49 74.68 8.86 4.20
C LYS A 49 73.78 7.73 4.74
N PRO A 50 74.33 6.63 5.29
CA PRO A 50 73.57 5.41 5.59
C PRO A 50 72.33 5.62 6.48
N PHE A 51 72.39 6.53 7.45
CA PHE A 51 71.27 6.89 8.31
C PHE A 51 70.08 7.47 7.51
N TRP A 52 70.30 8.56 6.76
CA TRP A 52 69.26 9.21 5.96
C TRP A 52 68.71 8.30 4.86
N ARG A 53 69.57 7.48 4.23
CA ARG A 53 69.14 6.47 3.26
C ARG A 53 68.23 5.41 3.91
N ARG A 54 68.58 4.87 5.08
CA ARG A 54 67.75 3.91 5.83
C ARG A 54 66.43 4.53 6.27
N LEU A 55 66.47 5.71 6.89
CA LEU A 55 65.27 6.42 7.35
C LEU A 55 64.29 6.69 6.20
N ARG A 56 64.78 7.20 5.06
CA ARG A 56 63.94 7.43 3.87
C ARG A 56 63.30 6.14 3.35
N MET A 57 64.05 5.04 3.29
CA MET A 57 63.48 3.75 2.88
C MET A 57 62.42 3.25 3.88
N ILE A 58 62.67 3.36 5.18
CA ILE A 58 61.71 2.98 6.23
C ILE A 58 60.42 3.81 6.11
N CYS A 59 60.51 5.13 5.96
CA CYS A 59 59.34 5.98 5.77
C CYS A 59 58.55 5.63 4.50
N ILE A 60 59.24 5.37 3.37
CA ILE A 60 58.58 4.94 2.12
C ILE A 60 57.90 3.57 2.31
N SER A 61 58.55 2.61 2.95
CA SER A 61 57.97 1.30 3.24
C SER A 61 56.75 1.40 4.18
N ILE A 62 56.80 2.26 5.21
CA ILE A 62 55.66 2.49 6.11
C ILE A 62 54.48 3.12 5.35
N ILE A 63 54.75 4.10 4.48
CA ILE A 63 53.71 4.73 3.64
C ILE A 63 53.08 3.71 2.67
N LEU A 64 53.89 2.88 2.02
CA LEU A 64 53.40 1.85 1.09
C LEU A 64 52.63 0.74 1.81
N LEU A 65 53.08 0.29 2.99
CA LEU A 65 52.37 -0.69 3.81
C LEU A 65 51.07 -0.09 4.39
N GLY A 66 51.07 1.18 4.79
CA GLY A 66 49.87 1.90 5.20
C GLY A 66 48.84 2.04 4.07
N TRP A 67 49.29 2.36 2.85
CA TRP A 67 48.44 2.36 1.66
C TRP A 67 47.88 0.98 1.33
N LEU A 68 48.70 -0.07 1.42
CA LEU A 68 48.24 -1.44 1.20
C LEU A 68 47.22 -1.88 2.26
N ALA A 69 47.47 -1.55 3.54
CA ALA A 69 46.54 -1.82 4.63
C ALA A 69 45.23 -1.03 4.50
N LEU A 70 45.28 0.22 4.02
CA LEU A 70 44.09 1.02 3.70
C LEU A 70 43.27 0.35 2.59
N ILE A 71 43.92 -0.05 1.48
CA ILE A 71 43.26 -0.73 0.36
C ILE A 71 42.64 -2.05 0.81
N ILE A 72 43.37 -2.87 1.56
CA ILE A 72 42.86 -4.14 2.13
C ILE A 72 41.67 -3.87 3.05
N THR A 73 41.75 -2.85 3.91
CA THR A 73 40.64 -2.46 4.80
C THR A 73 39.41 -2.02 4.01
N VAL A 74 39.57 -1.19 2.97
CA VAL A 74 38.45 -0.73 2.13
C VAL A 74 37.84 -1.90 1.34
N VAL A 75 38.65 -2.80 0.79
CA VAL A 75 38.15 -4.00 0.09
C VAL A 75 37.44 -4.93 1.07
N ALA A 76 37.99 -5.15 2.27
CA ALA A 76 37.35 -5.94 3.32
C ALA A 76 36.02 -5.31 3.77
N LEU A 77 35.96 -3.99 3.95
CA LEU A 77 34.71 -3.28 4.26
C LEU A 77 33.66 -3.49 3.14
N VAL A 78 34.05 -3.36 1.87
CA VAL A 78 33.15 -3.56 0.71
C VAL A 78 32.68 -5.01 0.53
N LEU A 79 33.42 -5.99 1.06
CA LEU A 79 33.06 -7.41 1.00
C LEU A 79 32.32 -7.91 2.25
N VAL A 80 32.60 -7.34 3.43
CA VAL A 80 32.06 -7.80 4.74
C VAL A 80 30.83 -7.00 5.15
N TYR A 81 30.78 -5.68 4.91
CA TYR A 81 29.51 -4.98 5.02
C TYR A 81 28.65 -5.40 3.83
N PRO A 82 27.42 -5.89 4.05
CA PRO A 82 26.46 -5.95 2.96
C PRO A 82 26.33 -4.54 2.40
N LYS A 83 26.34 -4.40 1.06
CA LYS A 83 25.99 -3.13 0.41
C LYS A 83 24.76 -2.58 1.12
N CYS A 84 24.86 -1.37 1.70
CA CYS A 84 23.71 -0.72 2.32
C CYS A 84 22.57 -0.79 1.31
N LYS A 85 21.51 -1.54 1.62
CA LYS A 85 20.36 -1.63 0.74
C LYS A 85 19.80 -0.22 0.65
N SER A 86 20.06 0.47 -0.46
CA SER A 86 19.15 1.50 -0.95
C SER A 86 17.75 0.90 -0.84
N PRO A 87 16.79 1.54 -0.14
CA PRO A 87 15.48 0.96 0.09
C PRO A 87 14.95 0.44 -1.23
N ASP A 88 14.76 -0.89 -1.30
CA ASP A 88 14.67 -1.61 -2.57
C ASP A 88 13.53 -0.98 -3.37
N SER A 89 13.68 -0.73 -4.67
CA SER A 89 12.60 -0.09 -5.46
C SER A 89 11.33 -0.94 -5.50
N ARG A 90 11.45 -2.20 -5.08
CA ARG A 90 10.40 -3.18 -4.78
C ARG A 90 9.61 -2.90 -3.48
N SER A 91 10.03 -2.02 -2.57
CA SER A 91 9.49 -1.97 -1.20
C SER A 91 8.35 -0.99 -0.98
N TRP A 92 7.99 -0.15 -1.96
CA TRP A 92 6.97 0.90 -1.75
C TRP A 92 5.60 0.34 -1.36
N TRP A 93 5.15 -0.74 -2.02
CA TRP A 93 3.88 -1.40 -1.73
C TRP A 93 3.89 -2.25 -0.46
N GLN A 94 5.07 -2.48 0.12
CA GLN A 94 5.24 -3.18 1.40
C GLN A 94 5.20 -2.20 2.58
N ASN A 95 5.85 -1.05 2.40
CA ASN A 95 6.14 -0.07 3.44
C ASN A 95 5.02 0.97 3.64
N GLU A 96 4.37 1.38 2.56
CA GLU A 96 3.39 2.47 2.56
C GLU A 96 1.97 1.99 2.93
N VAL A 97 1.06 2.95 3.16
CA VAL A 97 -0.39 2.70 3.27
C VAL A 97 -1.04 2.81 1.89
N ILE A 98 -2.00 1.94 1.60
CA ILE A 98 -2.89 2.06 0.43
C ILE A 98 -4.20 2.74 0.85
N TYR A 99 -4.63 3.72 0.07
CA TYR A 99 -5.89 4.43 0.25
C TYR A 99 -6.80 4.15 -0.95
N ARG A 100 -7.95 3.52 -0.69
CA ARG A 100 -8.92 3.06 -1.67
C ARG A 100 -9.98 4.13 -1.92
N ILE A 101 -9.99 4.67 -3.13
CA ILE A 101 -10.88 5.75 -3.56
C ILE A 101 -11.90 5.20 -4.55
N TYR A 102 -13.18 5.44 -4.24
CA TYR A 102 -14.27 5.32 -5.21
C TYR A 102 -14.51 6.72 -5.78
N VAL A 103 -14.03 6.97 -7.00
CA VAL A 103 -13.79 8.32 -7.55
C VAL A 103 -15.06 9.17 -7.54
N ARG A 104 -16.17 8.57 -7.96
CA ARG A 104 -17.50 9.20 -8.09
C ARG A 104 -18.06 9.81 -6.79
N SER A 105 -17.55 9.42 -5.62
CA SER A 105 -17.96 9.97 -4.31
C SER A 105 -16.87 10.79 -3.62
N TYR A 106 -15.68 10.88 -4.20
CA TYR A 106 -14.53 11.47 -3.51
C TYR A 106 -14.49 12.99 -3.61
N LYS A 107 -14.49 13.56 -4.82
CA LYS A 107 -14.59 15.01 -5.03
C LYS A 107 -15.05 15.32 -6.45
N ASP A 108 -16.12 16.10 -6.56
CA ASP A 108 -16.55 16.77 -7.79
C ASP A 108 -15.76 18.09 -7.96
N SER A 109 -15.14 18.31 -9.13
CA SER A 109 -14.39 19.52 -9.48
C SER A 109 -15.05 20.45 -10.52
N ASP A 110 -15.96 19.97 -11.35
CA ASP A 110 -16.60 20.75 -12.43
C ASP A 110 -18.01 21.29 -12.07
N GLY A 111 -18.62 20.73 -11.02
CA GLY A 111 -19.95 21.05 -10.52
C GLY A 111 -21.09 20.18 -11.07
N ASN A 112 -20.81 19.06 -11.75
CA ASN A 112 -21.83 18.22 -12.38
C ASN A 112 -22.63 17.32 -11.39
N GLY A 113 -22.16 17.18 -10.15
CA GLY A 113 -22.76 16.36 -9.10
C GLY A 113 -22.11 14.98 -8.90
N GLU A 114 -21.07 14.66 -9.68
CA GLU A 114 -20.32 13.40 -9.63
C GLU A 114 -18.82 13.64 -9.45
N GLY A 115 -18.13 12.71 -8.79
CA GLY A 115 -16.70 12.83 -8.50
C GLY A 115 -15.82 12.41 -9.68
N ASP A 116 -14.73 13.15 -9.90
CA ASP A 116 -13.88 13.03 -11.09
C ASP A 116 -12.37 12.96 -10.73
N LEU A 117 -11.52 12.63 -11.72
CA LEU A 117 -10.09 12.40 -11.49
C LEU A 117 -9.27 13.67 -11.23
N ASP A 118 -9.68 14.85 -11.73
CA ASP A 118 -9.08 16.13 -11.34
C ASP A 118 -9.56 16.54 -9.93
N GLY A 119 -10.79 16.15 -9.56
CA GLY A 119 -11.28 16.14 -8.19
C GLY A 119 -10.39 15.35 -7.24
N VAL A 120 -10.00 14.12 -7.60
CA VAL A 120 -8.99 13.34 -6.84
C VAL A 120 -7.64 14.06 -6.83
N ALA A 121 -7.20 14.60 -7.97
CA ALA A 121 -5.92 15.31 -8.07
C ALA A 121 -5.86 16.54 -7.13
N SER A 122 -6.96 17.28 -7.00
CA SER A 122 -7.11 18.44 -6.10
C SER A 122 -6.94 18.10 -4.60
N LYS A 123 -6.99 16.79 -4.26
CA LYS A 123 -6.92 16.28 -2.88
C LYS A 123 -5.65 15.49 -2.58
N LEU A 124 -4.69 15.42 -3.50
CA LEU A 124 -3.42 14.69 -3.29
C LEU A 124 -2.61 15.20 -2.09
N ASP A 125 -2.70 16.50 -1.74
CA ASP A 125 -2.05 17.04 -0.54
C ASP A 125 -2.71 16.57 0.75
N TYR A 126 -4.02 16.37 0.77
CA TYR A 126 -4.72 15.73 1.90
C TYR A 126 -4.32 14.26 2.04
N ILE A 127 -4.30 13.52 0.93
CA ILE A 127 -3.84 12.12 0.91
C ILE A 127 -2.40 12.03 1.43
N LYS A 128 -1.51 12.95 1.04
CA LYS A 128 -0.13 12.97 1.55
C LYS A 128 -0.04 13.36 3.03
N ASP A 129 -0.87 14.29 3.50
CA ASP A 129 -0.97 14.69 4.90
C ASP A 129 -1.53 13.59 5.81
N LEU A 130 -2.34 12.65 5.29
CA LEU A 130 -2.71 11.41 5.98
C LEU A 130 -1.52 10.43 6.19
N GLY A 131 -0.38 10.64 5.53
CA GLY A 131 0.75 9.72 5.54
C GLY A 131 0.58 8.52 4.59
N VAL A 132 -0.27 8.66 3.56
CA VAL A 132 -0.46 7.65 2.51
C VAL A 132 0.69 7.71 1.48
N GLY A 133 1.02 6.54 0.91
CA GLY A 133 1.96 6.43 -0.22
C GLY A 133 1.32 5.92 -1.52
N VAL A 134 0.16 5.26 -1.45
CA VAL A 134 -0.48 4.59 -2.59
C VAL A 134 -1.96 4.92 -2.67
N ILE A 135 -2.44 5.24 -3.87
CA ILE A 135 -3.84 5.39 -4.21
C ILE A 135 -4.26 4.18 -5.04
N SER A 136 -5.38 3.55 -4.68
CA SER A 136 -6.08 2.56 -5.49
C SER A 136 -7.43 3.13 -5.93
N LEU A 137 -7.67 3.19 -7.23
CA LEU A 137 -8.89 3.73 -7.82
C LEU A 137 -9.89 2.63 -8.18
N SER A 138 -11.18 2.96 -8.10
CA SER A 138 -12.28 2.23 -8.71
C SER A 138 -12.05 1.96 -10.22
N PRO A 139 -12.80 1.04 -10.85
CA PRO A 139 -12.72 0.85 -12.29
C PRO A 139 -13.46 2.01 -12.98
N ASP A 140 -12.71 3.05 -13.36
CA ASP A 140 -13.26 4.27 -13.96
C ASP A 140 -13.21 4.24 -15.51
N TYR A 141 -13.41 3.06 -16.10
CA TYR A 141 -13.30 2.80 -17.55
C TYR A 141 -14.55 3.20 -18.34
N GLU A 142 -14.43 3.36 -19.67
CA GLU A 142 -15.56 3.68 -20.57
C GLU A 142 -16.71 2.65 -20.44
N ASP A 143 -17.80 3.07 -19.76
CA ASP A 143 -18.96 2.25 -19.38
C ASP A 143 -20.22 2.49 -20.26
N ASP A 144 -21.27 1.68 -20.03
CA ASP A 144 -22.55 1.72 -20.76
C ASP A 144 -23.62 2.66 -20.20
N GLY A 145 -23.35 3.31 -19.07
CA GLY A 145 -24.25 4.20 -18.37
C GLY A 145 -25.28 3.52 -17.46
N THR A 146 -25.28 2.18 -17.30
CA THR A 146 -26.34 1.43 -16.58
C THR A 146 -26.02 1.16 -15.10
N ASP A 147 -24.84 0.65 -14.75
CA ASP A 147 -24.36 0.55 -13.36
C ASP A 147 -22.93 1.09 -13.14
N GLY A 148 -22.26 1.62 -14.17
CA GLY A 148 -20.94 2.26 -14.05
C GLY A 148 -19.80 1.25 -13.91
N ASP A 149 -19.26 1.12 -12.69
CA ASP A 149 -17.92 0.59 -12.42
C ASP A 149 -17.61 -0.83 -12.95
N PHE A 150 -18.61 -1.69 -13.12
CA PHE A 150 -18.43 -3.04 -13.67
C PHE A 150 -19.05 -3.26 -15.06
N HIS A 151 -19.57 -2.20 -15.68
CA HIS A 151 -20.23 -2.20 -16.99
C HIS A 151 -19.31 -1.74 -18.12
N ILE A 152 -18.09 -2.27 -18.09
CA ILE A 152 -17.00 -1.76 -18.92
C ILE A 152 -17.24 -2.17 -20.38
N LYS A 153 -17.50 -1.19 -21.24
CA LYS A 153 -17.55 -1.38 -22.70
C LYS A 153 -16.15 -1.45 -23.29
N ASN A 154 -15.21 -0.70 -22.73
CA ASN A 154 -13.86 -0.59 -23.27
C ASN A 154 -12.80 -0.30 -22.18
N HIS A 155 -12.09 -1.36 -21.80
CA HIS A 155 -10.96 -1.35 -20.86
C HIS A 155 -9.73 -0.52 -21.30
N MET A 156 -9.69 -0.01 -22.54
CA MET A 156 -8.57 0.78 -23.08
C MET A 156 -8.76 2.31 -22.97
N LYS A 157 -9.91 2.78 -22.45
CA LYS A 157 -10.19 4.21 -22.19
C LYS A 157 -10.79 4.42 -20.80
N ILE A 158 -10.49 5.56 -20.20
CA ILE A 158 -11.18 6.09 -19.02
C ILE A 158 -12.49 6.78 -19.44
N ALA A 159 -13.52 6.71 -18.60
CA ALA A 159 -14.82 7.30 -18.89
C ALA A 159 -14.75 8.83 -19.00
N GLY A 160 -15.51 9.39 -19.95
CA GLY A 160 -15.60 10.85 -20.14
C GLY A 160 -16.22 11.58 -18.93
N SER A 161 -17.07 10.88 -18.17
CA SER A 161 -17.71 11.37 -16.93
C SER A 161 -16.72 11.70 -15.81
N VAL A 162 -15.53 11.07 -15.78
CA VAL A 162 -14.47 11.34 -14.79
C VAL A 162 -13.31 12.15 -15.37
N GLY A 163 -13.48 12.73 -16.57
CA GLY A 163 -12.47 13.54 -17.27
C GLY A 163 -11.57 12.76 -18.25
N GLY A 164 -11.77 11.46 -18.41
CA GLY A 164 -11.09 10.63 -19.42
C GLY A 164 -9.58 10.45 -19.23
N ASP A 165 -8.94 9.92 -20.28
CA ASP A 165 -7.51 9.56 -20.29
C ASP A 165 -6.57 10.71 -19.88
N ASP A 166 -6.88 11.94 -20.29
CA ASP A 166 -6.08 13.12 -19.96
C ASP A 166 -6.17 13.48 -18.47
N ALA A 167 -7.32 13.27 -17.82
CA ALA A 167 -7.48 13.48 -16.38
C ALA A 167 -6.73 12.42 -15.58
N LEU A 168 -6.76 11.14 -16.01
CA LEU A 168 -5.91 10.11 -15.43
C LEU A 168 -4.41 10.44 -15.60
N GLN A 169 -3.99 10.90 -16.78
CA GLN A 169 -2.60 11.27 -17.01
C GLN A 169 -2.17 12.48 -16.15
N ARG A 170 -3.06 13.45 -15.92
CA ARG A 170 -2.86 14.55 -14.95
C ARG A 170 -2.73 14.03 -13.53
N LEU A 171 -3.61 13.12 -13.10
CA LEU A 171 -3.60 12.52 -11.76
C LEU A 171 -2.32 11.73 -11.50
N ILE A 172 -1.92 10.82 -12.41
CA ILE A 172 -0.67 10.05 -12.30
C ILE A 172 0.54 10.98 -12.20
N THR A 173 0.61 12.02 -13.04
CA THR A 173 1.74 12.96 -13.06
C THR A 173 1.84 13.76 -11.76
N GLN A 174 0.72 14.25 -11.22
CA GLN A 174 0.70 14.99 -9.96
C GLN A 174 0.95 14.09 -8.74
N ALA A 175 0.43 12.86 -8.74
CA ALA A 175 0.70 11.86 -7.71
C ALA A 175 2.19 11.51 -7.67
N HIS A 176 2.79 11.16 -8.82
CA HIS A 176 4.23 10.86 -8.91
C HIS A 176 5.09 12.04 -8.48
N GLY A 177 4.69 13.28 -8.83
CA GLY A 177 5.35 14.51 -8.38
C GLY A 177 5.32 14.74 -6.86
N LYS A 178 4.36 14.14 -6.14
CA LYS A 178 4.25 14.16 -4.67
C LYS A 178 4.79 12.87 -4.00
N GLY A 179 5.44 11.99 -4.77
CA GLY A 179 5.90 10.69 -4.27
C GLY A 179 4.77 9.75 -3.86
N LEU A 180 3.62 9.85 -4.51
CA LEU A 180 2.49 8.93 -4.41
C LEU A 180 2.50 7.94 -5.59
N LYS A 181 1.78 6.83 -5.42
CA LYS A 181 1.62 5.75 -6.40
C LYS A 181 0.17 5.57 -6.80
N VAL A 182 -0.08 5.15 -8.05
CA VAL A 182 -1.45 4.98 -8.57
C VAL A 182 -1.64 3.55 -9.11
N ILE A 183 -2.58 2.84 -8.51
CA ILE A 183 -3.06 1.51 -8.89
C ILE A 183 -4.47 1.65 -9.46
N LEU A 184 -4.73 1.03 -10.62
CA LEU A 184 -6.07 0.93 -11.19
C LEU A 184 -6.70 -0.43 -10.86
N ASP A 185 -8.02 -0.50 -10.80
CA ASP A 185 -8.70 -1.79 -10.87
C ASP A 185 -8.53 -2.44 -12.26
N PHE A 186 -8.59 -3.76 -12.31
CA PHE A 186 -8.62 -4.54 -13.54
C PHE A 186 -9.72 -5.59 -13.42
N VAL A 187 -10.68 -5.59 -14.35
CA VAL A 187 -11.88 -6.45 -14.31
C VAL A 187 -11.82 -7.46 -15.48
N PRO A 188 -11.02 -8.52 -15.38
CA PRO A 188 -10.77 -9.42 -16.50
C PRO A 188 -11.92 -10.40 -16.81
N SER A 189 -12.86 -10.63 -15.89
CA SER A 189 -13.89 -11.67 -16.00
C SER A 189 -15.05 -11.33 -16.93
N GLN A 190 -15.45 -10.06 -17.07
CA GLN A 190 -16.65 -9.67 -17.82
C GLN A 190 -16.46 -8.37 -18.62
N THR A 191 -17.41 -8.09 -19.50
CA THR A 191 -17.63 -6.74 -20.08
C THR A 191 -19.10 -6.36 -19.94
N SER A 192 -19.47 -5.12 -20.26
CA SER A 192 -20.86 -4.81 -20.63
C SER A 192 -21.28 -5.55 -21.91
N ASP A 193 -22.56 -5.89 -22.03
CA ASP A 193 -23.18 -6.36 -23.28
C ASP A 193 -23.16 -5.29 -24.40
N GLN A 194 -22.93 -4.03 -24.03
CA GLN A 194 -22.76 -2.93 -24.98
C GLN A 194 -21.33 -2.81 -25.53
N SER A 195 -20.39 -3.66 -25.10
CA SER A 195 -19.05 -3.72 -25.66
C SER A 195 -19.06 -4.20 -27.12
N ASP A 196 -18.10 -3.72 -27.91
CA ASP A 196 -17.95 -4.16 -29.30
C ASP A 196 -17.58 -5.65 -29.37
N TRP A 197 -16.82 -6.15 -28.37
CA TRP A 197 -16.47 -7.57 -28.27
C TRP A 197 -17.70 -8.48 -28.13
N PHE A 198 -18.68 -8.11 -27.29
CA PHE A 198 -19.90 -8.92 -27.13
C PHE A 198 -20.73 -8.91 -28.41
N LYS A 199 -20.91 -7.72 -29.02
CA LYS A 199 -21.63 -7.54 -30.29
C LYS A 199 -21.00 -8.35 -31.42
N TRP A 200 -19.68 -8.33 -31.58
CA TRP A 200 -18.99 -9.18 -32.55
C TRP A 200 -19.09 -10.68 -32.21
N SER A 201 -19.23 -11.04 -30.94
CA SER A 201 -19.48 -12.44 -30.52
C SER A 201 -20.93 -12.90 -30.80
N GLN A 202 -21.91 -11.98 -30.70
CA GLN A 202 -23.30 -12.17 -31.09
C GLN A 202 -23.45 -12.25 -32.62
N GLU A 203 -22.70 -11.45 -33.37
CA GLU A 203 -22.74 -11.42 -34.84
C GLU A 203 -21.95 -12.56 -35.51
N ALA A 204 -20.97 -13.14 -34.83
CA ALA A 204 -20.20 -14.29 -35.33
C ALA A 204 -21.11 -15.47 -35.74
N ARG A 205 -20.79 -16.10 -36.87
CA ARG A 205 -21.59 -17.19 -37.48
C ARG A 205 -20.80 -18.49 -37.63
N PHE A 206 -19.47 -18.41 -37.80
CA PHE A 206 -18.62 -19.56 -38.01
C PHE A 206 -17.72 -19.83 -36.80
N ARG A 207 -17.39 -21.11 -36.56
CA ARG A 207 -16.57 -21.54 -35.40
C ARG A 207 -15.15 -20.96 -35.38
N ASN A 208 -14.69 -20.45 -36.53
CA ASN A 208 -13.37 -19.83 -36.74
C ASN A 208 -13.41 -18.29 -36.80
N ASP A 209 -14.56 -17.65 -36.61
CA ASP A 209 -14.62 -16.18 -36.50
C ASP A 209 -13.93 -15.75 -35.20
N THR A 210 -13.03 -14.75 -35.27
CA THR A 210 -12.15 -14.34 -34.16
C THR A 210 -12.89 -14.14 -32.83
N TYR A 211 -14.08 -13.53 -32.88
CA TYR A 211 -14.87 -13.17 -31.70
C TYR A 211 -15.89 -14.24 -31.27
N ARG A 212 -16.05 -15.34 -32.02
CA ARG A 212 -17.07 -16.39 -31.75
C ARG A 212 -16.95 -17.04 -30.37
N ASN A 213 -15.74 -17.06 -29.83
CA ASN A 213 -15.38 -17.70 -28.56
C ASN A 213 -14.78 -16.69 -27.56
N PHE A 214 -15.10 -15.39 -27.68
CA PHE A 214 -14.69 -14.38 -26.69
C PHE A 214 -15.46 -14.47 -25.37
N TYR A 215 -16.69 -15.01 -25.41
CA TYR A 215 -17.55 -15.23 -24.25
C TYR A 215 -17.92 -16.71 -24.13
N VAL A 216 -18.39 -17.13 -22.96
CA VAL A 216 -18.84 -18.51 -22.75
C VAL A 216 -20.26 -18.65 -23.31
N TRP A 217 -20.42 -19.53 -24.30
CA TRP A 217 -21.68 -19.78 -25.00
C TRP A 217 -22.01 -21.28 -24.99
N THR A 218 -23.28 -21.63 -24.80
CA THR A 218 -23.78 -23.02 -24.80
C THR A 218 -25.16 -23.13 -25.44
N ASN A 219 -25.49 -24.28 -26.02
CA ASN A 219 -26.87 -24.66 -26.38
C ASN A 219 -27.54 -25.53 -25.30
N THR A 220 -26.81 -25.90 -24.25
CA THR A 220 -27.29 -26.64 -23.07
C THR A 220 -26.86 -25.88 -21.82
N PRO A 221 -27.69 -24.94 -21.32
CA PRO A 221 -27.40 -24.20 -20.09
C PRO A 221 -27.52 -25.13 -18.88
N THR A 222 -26.67 -24.88 -17.88
CA THR A 222 -26.65 -25.60 -16.60
C THR A 222 -27.56 -24.95 -15.57
N ASN A 223 -27.68 -25.58 -14.40
CA ASN A 223 -28.37 -25.06 -13.22
C ASN A 223 -27.68 -23.86 -12.52
N TRP A 224 -26.53 -23.39 -13.02
CA TRP A 224 -25.70 -22.35 -12.38
C TRP A 224 -26.49 -21.07 -12.11
N LYS A 225 -26.16 -20.41 -11.00
CA LYS A 225 -26.88 -19.24 -10.48
C LYS A 225 -26.04 -17.97 -10.60
N SER A 226 -26.70 -16.85 -10.90
CA SER A 226 -26.06 -15.53 -10.81
C SER A 226 -25.89 -15.14 -9.35
N MET A 227 -24.76 -14.50 -9.01
CA MET A 227 -24.51 -13.90 -7.69
C MET A 227 -25.57 -12.85 -7.30
N TYR A 228 -26.30 -12.31 -8.28
CA TYR A 228 -27.37 -11.34 -8.10
C TYR A 228 -28.79 -11.93 -8.22
N GLY A 229 -28.91 -13.26 -8.25
CA GLY A 229 -30.19 -13.99 -8.27
C GLY A 229 -30.62 -14.46 -9.67
N GLY A 230 -31.39 -15.54 -9.72
CA GLY A 230 -31.75 -16.22 -10.96
C GLY A 230 -30.65 -17.11 -11.54
N GLY A 231 -30.87 -17.61 -12.75
CA GLY A 231 -29.88 -18.43 -13.48
C GLY A 231 -28.75 -17.57 -14.07
N ALA A 232 -27.57 -18.18 -14.25
CA ALA A 232 -26.39 -17.54 -14.85
C ALA A 232 -26.36 -17.58 -16.39
N TRP A 233 -27.48 -17.86 -17.05
CA TRP A 233 -27.56 -18.08 -18.50
C TRP A 233 -28.70 -17.26 -19.13
N ASN A 234 -28.36 -16.41 -20.10
CA ASN A 234 -29.34 -15.59 -20.83
C ASN A 234 -29.24 -15.78 -22.35
N THR A 235 -30.32 -15.51 -23.07
CA THR A 235 -30.44 -15.71 -24.53
C THR A 235 -30.02 -14.49 -25.34
N SER A 236 -29.49 -14.70 -26.55
CA SER A 236 -29.27 -13.65 -27.57
C SER A 236 -30.17 -13.86 -28.78
N SER A 237 -30.79 -12.79 -29.27
CA SER A 237 -31.62 -12.77 -30.49
C SER A 237 -30.82 -13.08 -31.76
N GLU A 238 -29.53 -12.76 -31.75
CA GLU A 238 -28.60 -12.87 -32.86
C GLU A 238 -28.08 -14.30 -33.02
N ARG A 239 -28.14 -15.09 -31.95
CA ARG A 239 -27.68 -16.50 -31.86
C ARG A 239 -28.75 -17.38 -31.23
N SER A 240 -29.91 -17.39 -31.89
CA SER A 240 -31.08 -18.21 -31.53
C SER A 240 -30.70 -19.68 -31.26
N GLY A 241 -31.08 -20.19 -30.09
CA GLY A 241 -30.73 -21.53 -29.61
C GLY A 241 -29.43 -21.61 -28.81
N GLU A 242 -28.71 -20.50 -28.62
CA GLU A 242 -27.55 -20.41 -27.72
C GLU A 242 -27.80 -19.40 -26.57
N TYR A 243 -27.23 -19.73 -25.42
CA TYR A 243 -27.20 -18.94 -24.20
C TYR A 243 -25.76 -18.48 -23.93
N TYR A 244 -25.61 -17.27 -23.38
CA TYR A 244 -24.33 -16.78 -22.88
C TYR A 244 -24.31 -16.78 -21.34
N LEU A 245 -23.12 -16.98 -20.77
CA LEU A 245 -22.88 -16.95 -19.34
C LEU A 245 -22.90 -15.52 -18.80
N HIS A 246 -23.52 -15.33 -17.64
CA HIS A 246 -23.31 -14.19 -16.76
C HIS A 246 -23.33 -14.66 -15.28
N GLN A 247 -22.17 -14.68 -14.63
CA GLN A 247 -22.06 -14.98 -13.20
C GLN A 247 -22.57 -13.81 -12.33
N PHE A 248 -22.64 -12.62 -12.93
CA PHE A 248 -23.19 -11.40 -12.37
C PHE A 248 -24.47 -10.99 -13.13
N LEU A 249 -24.64 -9.72 -13.49
CA LEU A 249 -25.86 -9.23 -14.16
C LEU A 249 -25.99 -9.74 -15.60
N HIS A 250 -27.21 -9.85 -16.10
CA HIS A 250 -27.47 -10.33 -17.47
C HIS A 250 -26.82 -9.47 -18.57
N ASN A 251 -26.57 -8.19 -18.31
CA ASN A 251 -25.84 -7.27 -19.18
C ASN A 251 -24.33 -7.15 -18.83
N GLN A 252 -23.81 -8.09 -18.03
CA GLN A 252 -22.39 -8.29 -17.70
C GLN A 252 -21.89 -9.67 -18.19
N PRO A 253 -21.93 -9.99 -19.50
CA PRO A 253 -21.54 -11.28 -20.04
C PRO A 253 -20.08 -11.66 -19.75
N ASP A 254 -19.86 -12.91 -19.36
CA ASP A 254 -18.56 -13.45 -18.96
C ASP A 254 -17.64 -13.78 -20.14
N LEU A 255 -16.42 -13.25 -20.06
CA LEU A 255 -15.35 -13.51 -21.00
C LEU A 255 -14.83 -14.94 -20.84
N ASN A 256 -14.63 -15.62 -21.98
CA ASN A 256 -14.05 -16.95 -22.02
C ASN A 256 -12.53 -16.87 -21.89
N LEU A 257 -12.03 -16.81 -20.65
CA LEU A 257 -10.59 -16.76 -20.37
C LEU A 257 -9.85 -18.06 -20.76
N ARG A 258 -10.54 -19.10 -21.26
CA ARG A 258 -9.89 -20.27 -21.89
C ARG A 258 -9.43 -19.95 -23.31
N SER A 259 -10.09 -19.01 -23.99
CA SER A 259 -9.79 -18.52 -25.35
C SER A 259 -8.43 -17.81 -25.41
N PRO A 260 -7.48 -18.24 -26.27
CA PRO A 260 -6.17 -17.58 -26.42
C PRO A 260 -6.27 -16.09 -26.76
N GLN A 261 -7.22 -15.72 -27.62
CA GLN A 261 -7.46 -14.34 -28.04
C GLN A 261 -7.91 -13.44 -26.88
N VAL A 262 -8.73 -13.97 -25.96
CA VAL A 262 -9.13 -13.24 -24.74
C VAL A 262 -7.91 -13.02 -23.83
N LYS A 263 -7.07 -14.05 -23.63
CA LYS A 263 -5.82 -13.93 -22.85
C LYS A 263 -4.88 -12.87 -23.44
N GLU A 264 -4.79 -12.81 -24.77
CA GLU A 264 -4.01 -11.80 -25.50
C GLU A 264 -4.57 -10.39 -25.27
N LYS A 265 -5.88 -10.17 -25.45
CA LYS A 265 -6.51 -8.86 -25.23
C LYS A 265 -6.47 -8.39 -23.78
N LEU A 266 -6.62 -9.30 -22.81
CA LEU A 266 -6.42 -9.00 -21.39
C LEU A 266 -4.97 -8.59 -21.08
N ASN A 267 -3.99 -9.18 -21.78
CA ASN A 267 -2.59 -8.76 -21.65
C ASN A 267 -2.31 -7.41 -22.33
N GLU A 268 -2.91 -7.13 -23.49
CA GLU A 268 -2.84 -5.81 -24.15
C GLU A 268 -3.33 -4.69 -23.23
N ILE A 269 -4.43 -4.89 -22.49
CA ILE A 269 -4.98 -3.92 -21.53
C ILE A 269 -3.94 -3.59 -20.44
N LEU A 270 -3.33 -4.61 -19.84
CA LEU A 270 -2.28 -4.40 -18.83
C LEU A 270 -1.10 -3.62 -19.43
N THR A 271 -0.59 -4.04 -20.59
CA THR A 271 0.53 -3.37 -21.28
C THR A 271 0.23 -1.91 -21.63
N HIS A 272 -0.99 -1.59 -22.06
CA HIS A 272 -1.44 -0.22 -22.37
C HIS A 272 -1.34 0.72 -21.15
N TRP A 273 -1.90 0.32 -20.02
CA TRP A 273 -1.89 1.15 -18.81
C TRP A 273 -0.51 1.20 -18.12
N LEU A 274 0.28 0.11 -18.17
CA LEU A 274 1.68 0.11 -17.68
C LEU A 274 2.57 1.06 -18.48
N ASN A 275 2.35 1.17 -19.80
CA ASN A 275 3.02 2.14 -20.66
C ASN A 275 2.61 3.59 -20.33
N LYS A 276 1.38 3.82 -19.86
CA LYS A 276 0.91 5.10 -19.29
C LYS A 276 1.39 5.35 -17.83
N SER A 277 2.40 4.60 -17.39
CA SER A 277 3.06 4.72 -16.08
C SER A 277 2.21 4.38 -14.84
N VAL A 278 1.07 3.72 -14.98
CA VAL A 278 0.34 3.09 -13.85
C VAL A 278 1.27 2.17 -13.07
N ASP A 279 1.20 2.21 -11.73
CA ASP A 279 2.14 1.50 -10.84
C ASP A 279 1.73 0.06 -10.50
N GLY A 280 0.49 -0.32 -10.78
CA GLY A 280 0.01 -1.68 -10.56
C GLY A 280 -1.50 -1.81 -10.83
N PHE A 281 -2.01 -3.02 -10.65
CA PHE A 281 -3.43 -3.32 -10.81
C PHE A 281 -4.00 -4.04 -9.59
N TYR A 282 -5.29 -3.81 -9.32
CA TYR A 282 -6.10 -4.59 -8.41
C TYR A 282 -7.09 -5.43 -9.23
N ILE A 283 -6.76 -6.71 -9.40
CA ILE A 283 -7.61 -7.68 -10.11
C ILE A 283 -8.90 -7.85 -9.31
N ARG A 284 -10.03 -7.52 -9.92
CA ARG A 284 -11.37 -7.65 -9.34
C ARG A 284 -12.07 -8.92 -9.81
N ASN A 285 -13.05 -9.37 -9.03
CA ASN A 285 -13.79 -10.61 -9.26
C ASN A 285 -12.87 -11.84 -9.43
N SER A 286 -11.71 -11.83 -8.77
CA SER A 286 -10.58 -12.73 -9.08
C SER A 286 -10.83 -14.22 -8.81
N ALA A 287 -11.93 -14.56 -8.13
CA ALA A 287 -12.41 -15.92 -7.93
C ALA A 287 -13.23 -16.48 -9.12
N TYR A 288 -13.78 -15.61 -9.98
CA TYR A 288 -14.77 -15.94 -11.01
C TYR A 288 -14.19 -16.07 -12.44
N LEU A 289 -12.86 -16.08 -12.56
CA LEU A 289 -12.14 -15.95 -13.85
C LEU A 289 -12.28 -17.16 -14.79
N PHE A 290 -12.72 -18.31 -14.28
CA PHE A 290 -12.87 -19.55 -15.06
C PHE A 290 -14.04 -20.36 -14.51
N THR A 291 -14.88 -20.85 -15.41
CA THR A 291 -15.91 -21.86 -15.12
C THR A 291 -15.52 -23.23 -15.70
N ASP A 292 -16.21 -24.28 -15.26
CA ASP A 292 -15.97 -25.67 -15.68
C ASP A 292 -15.99 -25.85 -17.21
N TYR A 293 -15.10 -26.70 -17.71
CA TYR A 293 -14.96 -26.96 -19.14
C TYR A 293 -16.07 -27.88 -19.67
N ASP A 294 -16.50 -28.85 -18.86
CA ASP A 294 -17.51 -29.84 -19.24
C ASP A 294 -18.95 -29.33 -19.04
N LEU A 295 -19.12 -28.07 -18.58
CA LEU A 295 -20.40 -27.44 -18.22
C LEU A 295 -21.29 -28.35 -17.35
N ARG A 296 -20.74 -28.82 -16.23
CA ARG A 296 -21.49 -29.66 -15.27
C ARG A 296 -22.36 -28.83 -14.32
N ASP A 297 -23.55 -29.34 -14.04
CA ASP A 297 -24.44 -28.82 -13.01
C ASP A 297 -23.77 -28.78 -11.63
N GLU A 298 -23.94 -27.67 -10.90
CA GLU A 298 -23.46 -27.53 -9.52
C GLU A 298 -24.37 -28.30 -8.56
N PRO A 299 -23.81 -29.03 -7.57
CA PRO A 299 -24.62 -29.72 -6.57
C PRO A 299 -25.21 -28.71 -5.57
N LYS A 300 -26.42 -28.98 -5.09
CA LYS A 300 -26.98 -28.22 -3.96
C LYS A 300 -26.26 -28.55 -2.66
N VAL A 301 -26.12 -27.55 -1.80
CA VAL A 301 -25.59 -27.73 -0.43
C VAL A 301 -26.52 -28.69 0.32
N PRO A 302 -26.03 -29.65 1.15
CA PRO A 302 -26.89 -30.70 1.73
C PRO A 302 -28.07 -30.26 2.60
N SER A 303 -28.10 -28.99 3.04
CA SER A 303 -29.19 -28.37 3.82
C SER A 303 -30.06 -27.39 3.00
N ALA A 304 -29.78 -27.23 1.71
CA ALA A 304 -30.49 -26.32 0.82
C ALA A 304 -31.90 -26.81 0.51
N VAL A 305 -32.87 -25.88 0.61
CA VAL A 305 -34.29 -26.12 0.27
C VAL A 305 -34.76 -25.10 -0.78
N GLY A 306 -34.07 -23.97 -0.93
CA GLY A 306 -34.37 -22.95 -1.91
C GLY A 306 -33.78 -23.26 -3.28
N ASP A 307 -33.72 -22.23 -4.12
CA ASP A 307 -33.15 -22.27 -5.47
C ASP A 307 -32.30 -21.02 -5.76
N GLU A 308 -31.83 -20.36 -4.71
CA GLU A 308 -31.03 -19.13 -4.75
C GLU A 308 -29.55 -19.43 -4.93
N TYR A 309 -28.73 -18.39 -5.14
CA TYR A 309 -27.28 -18.52 -5.29
C TYR A 309 -26.65 -19.34 -4.14
N SER A 310 -26.97 -19.02 -2.88
CA SER A 310 -26.44 -19.68 -1.69
C SER A 310 -26.93 -21.11 -1.43
N ASP A 311 -27.85 -21.65 -2.24
CA ASP A 311 -28.31 -23.04 -2.14
C ASP A 311 -27.35 -24.03 -2.85
N TYR A 312 -26.30 -23.54 -3.52
CA TYR A 312 -25.37 -24.34 -4.35
C TYR A 312 -23.92 -24.31 -3.86
N ASP A 313 -23.18 -25.38 -4.14
CA ASP A 313 -21.72 -25.44 -3.98
C ASP A 313 -21.05 -25.03 -5.31
N HIS A 314 -20.44 -23.85 -5.31
CA HIS A 314 -19.92 -23.18 -6.51
C HIS A 314 -18.59 -23.75 -7.05
N MET A 315 -18.39 -25.06 -6.89
CA MET A 315 -17.16 -25.77 -7.27
C MET A 315 -16.88 -25.78 -8.79
N TYR A 316 -17.84 -25.36 -9.63
CA TYR A 316 -17.71 -25.30 -11.08
C TYR A 316 -17.71 -23.87 -11.64
N THR A 317 -18.00 -22.86 -10.82
CA THR A 317 -17.96 -21.43 -11.20
C THR A 317 -16.90 -20.61 -10.46
N LYS A 318 -16.46 -21.06 -9.26
CA LYS A 318 -15.54 -20.29 -8.40
C LYS A 318 -14.24 -21.01 -8.07
N ASN A 319 -13.16 -20.22 -7.96
CA ASN A 319 -11.84 -20.61 -7.45
C ASN A 319 -11.17 -21.76 -8.23
N LEU A 320 -11.50 -21.94 -9.52
CA LEU A 320 -10.91 -22.98 -10.36
C LEU A 320 -9.36 -22.83 -10.45
N PRO A 321 -8.57 -23.91 -10.37
CA PRO A 321 -7.10 -23.84 -10.27
C PRO A 321 -6.38 -23.04 -11.37
N GLU A 322 -7.00 -22.84 -12.53
CA GLU A 322 -6.48 -22.04 -13.63
C GLU A 322 -6.33 -20.55 -13.29
N ILE A 323 -7.00 -20.02 -12.25
CA ILE A 323 -6.77 -18.64 -11.79
C ILE A 323 -5.29 -18.40 -11.44
N TYR A 324 -4.60 -19.41 -10.87
CA TYR A 324 -3.21 -19.28 -10.43
C TYR A 324 -2.22 -19.24 -11.62
N ASP A 325 -2.51 -19.94 -12.73
CA ASP A 325 -1.73 -19.80 -13.97
C ASP A 325 -1.94 -18.41 -14.59
N MET A 326 -3.17 -17.87 -14.51
CA MET A 326 -3.49 -16.55 -15.03
C MET A 326 -2.79 -15.43 -14.23
N PHE A 327 -2.86 -15.48 -12.90
CA PHE A 327 -2.10 -14.56 -12.03
C PHE A 327 -0.61 -14.64 -12.35
N ALA A 328 -0.05 -15.83 -12.54
CA ALA A 328 1.36 -16.01 -12.88
C ALA A 328 1.72 -15.59 -14.32
N ARG A 329 0.75 -15.41 -15.23
CA ARG A 329 0.97 -14.78 -16.55
C ARG A 329 1.01 -13.26 -16.41
N TRP A 330 -0.02 -12.67 -15.81
CA TRP A 330 -0.08 -11.22 -15.57
C TRP A 330 1.10 -10.74 -14.71
N ARG A 331 1.53 -11.55 -13.74
CA ARG A 331 2.72 -11.28 -12.93
C ARG A 331 4.01 -11.25 -13.75
N THR A 332 4.12 -12.12 -14.75
CA THR A 332 5.25 -12.08 -15.71
C THR A 332 5.22 -10.78 -16.52
N THR A 333 4.03 -10.31 -16.92
CA THR A 333 3.84 -9.04 -17.62
C THR A 333 4.18 -7.82 -16.75
N THR A 334 3.85 -7.82 -15.46
CA THR A 334 4.24 -6.74 -14.54
C THR A 334 5.73 -6.75 -14.21
N ASP A 335 6.33 -7.93 -13.99
CA ASP A 335 7.75 -8.06 -13.62
C ASP A 335 8.71 -7.72 -14.77
N ALA A 336 8.21 -7.66 -16.01
CA ALA A 336 8.96 -7.18 -17.18
C ALA A 336 9.31 -5.67 -17.11
N TYR A 337 8.56 -4.87 -16.33
CA TYR A 337 8.80 -3.43 -16.16
C TYR A 337 9.83 -3.19 -15.05
N THR A 338 11.09 -3.50 -15.35
CA THR A 338 12.19 -3.49 -14.37
C THR A 338 12.66 -2.09 -13.94
N ASP A 339 12.27 -1.03 -14.67
CA ASP A 339 12.62 0.37 -14.36
C ASP A 339 11.76 0.95 -13.21
N LYS A 340 10.49 0.57 -13.14
CA LYS A 340 9.51 0.98 -12.13
C LYS A 340 8.70 -0.23 -11.68
N TYR A 341 9.10 -0.85 -10.56
CA TYR A 341 8.47 -2.08 -10.04
C TYR A 341 6.94 -1.98 -9.97
N ARG A 342 6.26 -2.98 -10.54
CA ARG A 342 4.82 -3.04 -10.73
C ARG A 342 4.15 -4.05 -9.82
N VAL A 343 2.95 -3.73 -9.35
CA VAL A 343 2.24 -4.49 -8.33
C VAL A 343 0.96 -5.11 -8.88
N LEU A 344 0.65 -6.33 -8.45
CA LEU A 344 -0.64 -6.98 -8.60
C LEU A 344 -1.25 -7.22 -7.22
N MET A 345 -2.44 -6.68 -7.03
CA MET A 345 -3.37 -7.05 -5.97
C MET A 345 -4.47 -7.94 -6.60
N ALA A 346 -5.15 -8.75 -5.80
CA ALA A 346 -6.37 -9.45 -6.21
C ALA A 346 -7.35 -9.52 -5.04
N ASP A 347 -8.64 -9.67 -5.29
CA ASP A 347 -9.70 -9.82 -4.27
C ASP A 347 -10.14 -11.29 -4.11
N PRO A 348 -9.55 -12.08 -3.18
CA PRO A 348 -9.92 -13.48 -3.02
C PRO A 348 -11.38 -13.59 -2.60
N ASP A 349 -12.02 -14.71 -2.95
CA ASP A 349 -13.36 -15.04 -2.47
C ASP A 349 -13.43 -14.89 -0.94
N PRO A 350 -14.31 -14.04 -0.37
CA PRO A 350 -14.36 -13.81 1.07
C PRO A 350 -14.56 -15.10 1.89
N MET A 351 -15.19 -16.11 1.29
CA MET A 351 -15.43 -17.44 1.87
C MET A 351 -14.22 -18.39 1.78
N SER A 352 -13.19 -18.09 0.99
CA SER A 352 -11.99 -18.95 0.93
C SER A 352 -11.30 -19.06 2.30
N ASN A 353 -10.93 -20.30 2.63
CA ASN A 353 -10.07 -20.57 3.78
C ASN A 353 -8.64 -20.05 3.55
N ASN A 354 -7.84 -20.01 4.61
CA ASN A 354 -6.52 -19.38 4.56
C ASN A 354 -5.53 -20.11 3.65
N VAL A 355 -5.60 -21.44 3.55
CA VAL A 355 -4.71 -22.25 2.68
C VAL A 355 -4.97 -21.95 1.21
N GLU A 356 -6.24 -21.83 0.79
CA GLU A 356 -6.61 -21.51 -0.59
C GLU A 356 -6.18 -20.09 -0.98
N MET A 357 -6.28 -19.13 -0.07
CA MET A 357 -5.79 -17.76 -0.32
C MET A 357 -4.27 -17.70 -0.50
N MET A 358 -3.48 -18.57 0.14
CA MET A 358 -2.02 -18.55 -0.03
C MET A 358 -1.56 -18.94 -1.43
N LYS A 359 -2.39 -19.69 -2.19
CA LYS A 359 -2.11 -20.01 -3.62
C LYS A 359 -2.13 -18.77 -4.52
N TYR A 360 -2.80 -17.69 -4.13
CA TYR A 360 -2.81 -16.43 -4.87
C TYR A 360 -1.40 -15.81 -4.97
N TYR A 361 -0.56 -15.96 -3.94
CA TYR A 361 0.83 -15.51 -3.95
C TYR A 361 1.72 -16.28 -4.94
N GLY A 362 1.29 -17.47 -5.38
CA GLY A 362 2.02 -18.29 -6.33
C GLY A 362 1.75 -19.79 -6.17
N HIS A 363 1.89 -20.53 -7.26
CA HIS A 363 1.63 -21.96 -7.34
C HIS A 363 2.64 -22.63 -8.27
N PHE A 364 2.99 -23.90 -8.01
CA PHE A 364 4.01 -24.66 -8.77
C PHE A 364 5.30 -23.88 -9.09
N GLN A 365 5.92 -23.27 -8.08
CA GLN A 365 7.15 -22.46 -8.18
C GLN A 365 7.05 -21.19 -9.06
N ARG A 366 5.85 -20.80 -9.50
CA ARG A 366 5.61 -19.52 -10.19
C ARG A 366 4.97 -18.50 -9.26
N ASP A 367 5.48 -17.28 -9.32
CA ASP A 367 4.96 -16.13 -8.58
C ASP A 367 3.59 -15.73 -9.10
N GLY A 368 2.64 -15.52 -8.17
CA GLY A 368 1.31 -14.96 -8.43
C GLY A 368 1.25 -13.48 -8.06
N VAL A 369 0.11 -13.05 -7.52
CA VAL A 369 -0.07 -11.65 -7.10
C VAL A 369 0.80 -11.30 -5.89
N HIS A 370 1.15 -10.03 -5.74
CA HIS A 370 1.93 -9.54 -4.61
C HIS A 370 1.09 -9.46 -3.32
N LEU A 371 -0.20 -9.11 -3.46
CA LEU A 371 -1.09 -8.77 -2.35
C LEU A 371 -2.52 -9.33 -2.56
N PRO A 372 -2.86 -10.52 -2.02
CA PRO A 372 -4.23 -11.03 -1.97
C PRO A 372 -5.03 -10.30 -0.88
N VAL A 373 -5.95 -9.42 -1.27
CA VAL A 373 -6.68 -8.51 -0.37
C VAL A 373 -7.93 -9.17 0.20
N LYS A 374 -7.80 -9.85 1.34
CA LYS A 374 -9.01 -10.27 2.10
C LYS A 374 -9.57 -9.08 2.89
N ARG A 375 -10.80 -8.71 2.57
CA ARG A 375 -11.61 -7.76 3.36
C ARG A 375 -12.21 -8.49 4.57
N ARG A 376 -12.03 -7.95 5.78
CA ARG A 376 -12.54 -8.55 7.03
C ARG A 376 -13.39 -7.57 7.83
N GLN A 377 -14.70 -7.82 7.81
CA GLN A 377 -15.64 -7.35 8.84
C GLN A 377 -15.54 -8.24 10.08
N PHE A 378 -15.78 -7.71 11.27
CA PHE A 378 -15.67 -8.44 12.54
C PHE A 378 -17.02 -8.49 13.30
N PRO A 379 -17.25 -9.51 14.16
CA PRO A 379 -18.30 -9.45 15.17
C PRO A 379 -18.10 -8.27 16.13
N THR A 380 -19.19 -7.72 16.68
CA THR A 380 -19.15 -6.56 17.60
C THR A 380 -18.64 -6.92 19.01
N ASP A 381 -18.56 -8.21 19.31
CA ASP A 381 -18.02 -8.85 20.51
C ASP A 381 -16.63 -9.48 20.30
N CYS A 382 -15.97 -9.22 19.15
CA CYS A 382 -14.67 -9.80 18.81
C CYS A 382 -13.54 -9.29 19.71
N GLY A 383 -13.20 -10.09 20.73
CA GLY A 383 -12.12 -9.84 21.67
C GLY A 383 -10.71 -10.17 21.16
N GLY A 384 -9.71 -10.11 22.05
CA GLY A 384 -8.29 -10.32 21.74
C GLY A 384 -7.97 -11.68 21.11
N GLN A 385 -8.62 -12.75 21.59
CA GLN A 385 -8.51 -14.09 21.02
C GLN A 385 -9.12 -14.19 19.61
N CYS A 386 -10.26 -13.53 19.35
CA CYS A 386 -10.87 -13.45 18.01
C CYS A 386 -9.96 -12.70 17.01
N ILE A 387 -9.28 -11.65 17.47
CA ILE A 387 -8.28 -10.91 16.68
C ILE A 387 -7.04 -11.76 16.41
N ARG A 388 -6.55 -12.52 17.40
CA ARG A 388 -5.45 -13.47 17.21
C ARG A 388 -5.78 -14.54 16.18
N GLU A 389 -6.93 -15.19 16.28
CA GLU A 389 -7.32 -16.25 15.33
C GLU A 389 -7.35 -15.74 13.89
N TYR A 390 -7.74 -14.48 13.68
CA TYR A 390 -7.63 -13.82 12.39
C TYR A 390 -6.16 -13.55 11.96
N VAL A 391 -5.34 -12.95 12.83
CA VAL A 391 -3.94 -12.62 12.52
C VAL A 391 -3.07 -13.87 12.32
N ASN A 392 -3.06 -14.79 13.29
CA ASN A 392 -2.39 -16.09 13.20
C ASN A 392 -2.91 -16.90 12.00
N GLY A 393 -4.23 -16.87 11.75
CA GLY A 393 -4.83 -17.54 10.60
C GLY A 393 -4.17 -17.16 9.27
N TRP A 394 -3.75 -15.89 9.10
CA TRP A 394 -2.97 -15.46 7.94
C TRP A 394 -1.47 -15.71 8.12
N MET A 395 -0.88 -15.25 9.22
CA MET A 395 0.57 -15.23 9.45
C MET A 395 1.18 -16.64 9.51
N ASP A 396 0.50 -17.60 10.14
CA ASP A 396 0.99 -18.97 10.32
C ASP A 396 0.89 -19.79 9.01
N ASN A 397 0.12 -19.31 8.03
CA ASN A 397 -0.01 -19.90 6.69
C ASN A 397 0.82 -19.17 5.62
N LEU A 398 1.32 -17.95 5.91
CA LEU A 398 1.98 -17.07 4.94
C LEU A 398 3.25 -17.73 4.35
N PRO A 399 3.33 -17.96 3.02
CA PRO A 399 4.52 -18.57 2.43
C PRO A 399 5.76 -17.69 2.60
N SER A 400 6.92 -18.32 2.81
CA SER A 400 8.18 -17.61 3.05
C SER A 400 8.49 -16.56 1.97
N GLY A 401 8.76 -15.32 2.40
CA GLY A 401 9.02 -14.18 1.51
C GLY A 401 7.79 -13.51 0.89
N ARG A 402 6.57 -13.91 1.26
CA ARG A 402 5.32 -13.22 0.88
C ARG A 402 4.95 -12.13 1.89
N TRP A 403 3.95 -11.32 1.56
CA TRP A 403 3.63 -10.09 2.30
C TRP A 403 2.12 -9.96 2.59
N PRO A 404 1.69 -9.84 3.85
CA PRO A 404 0.26 -9.79 4.21
C PRO A 404 -0.40 -8.44 3.88
N THR A 405 -1.74 -8.40 3.91
CA THR A 405 -2.54 -7.16 3.81
C THR A 405 -3.58 -7.10 4.92
N TRP A 406 -3.95 -5.89 5.33
CA TRP A 406 -5.03 -5.66 6.29
C TRP A 406 -6.05 -4.68 5.70
N SER A 407 -7.26 -5.16 5.41
CA SER A 407 -8.36 -4.37 4.86
C SER A 407 -9.67 -4.68 5.59
N LEU A 408 -10.40 -3.64 5.99
CA LEU A 408 -11.75 -3.77 6.58
C LEU A 408 -12.84 -3.91 5.51
N GLY A 409 -12.63 -3.26 4.37
CA GLY A 409 -13.65 -3.09 3.34
C GLY A 409 -13.20 -2.26 2.14
N ASP A 410 -14.15 -2.11 1.21
CA ASP A 410 -14.09 -1.34 -0.02
C ASP A 410 -15.52 -0.88 -0.42
N GLU A 411 -15.68 -0.36 -1.63
CA GLU A 411 -16.98 0.04 -2.20
C GLU A 411 -18.00 -1.10 -2.45
N MET A 412 -17.68 -2.33 -2.02
CA MET A 412 -18.55 -3.51 -2.06
C MET A 412 -18.83 -4.10 -0.66
N THR A 413 -18.47 -3.41 0.42
CA THR A 413 -18.76 -3.80 1.81
C THR A 413 -19.32 -2.66 2.64
N LYS A 414 -20.16 -2.96 3.64
CA LYS A 414 -20.56 -2.01 4.68
C LYS A 414 -19.36 -1.31 5.31
N ARG A 415 -19.47 -0.01 5.53
CA ARG A 415 -18.47 0.77 6.27
C ARG A 415 -18.32 0.24 7.69
N PHE A 416 -17.08 0.11 8.15
CA PHE A 416 -16.79 -0.52 9.45
C PHE A 416 -17.42 0.26 10.61
N ALA A 417 -17.47 1.59 10.51
CA ALA A 417 -18.11 2.46 11.49
C ALA A 417 -19.64 2.26 11.63
N THR A 418 -20.31 1.62 10.67
CA THR A 418 -21.76 1.35 10.76
C THR A 418 -22.08 0.38 11.90
N ASN A 419 -21.19 -0.57 12.19
CA ASN A 419 -21.42 -1.62 13.19
C ASN A 419 -20.54 -1.47 14.46
N HIS A 420 -19.46 -0.69 14.40
CA HIS A 420 -18.43 -0.64 15.45
C HIS A 420 -18.27 0.76 16.05
N SER A 421 -17.91 0.83 17.33
CA SER A 421 -17.61 2.10 18.01
C SER A 421 -16.26 2.69 17.59
N GLU A 422 -16.10 4.01 17.69
CA GLU A 422 -14.84 4.70 17.38
C GLU A 422 -13.64 4.07 18.13
N SER A 423 -13.83 3.64 19.37
CA SER A 423 -12.78 2.96 20.15
C SER A 423 -12.37 1.60 19.56
N PHE A 424 -13.30 0.81 19.01
CA PHE A 424 -12.98 -0.44 18.33
C PHE A 424 -12.27 -0.17 16.98
N ILE A 425 -12.68 0.89 16.28
CA ILE A 425 -12.04 1.35 15.04
C ILE A 425 -10.61 1.82 15.30
N ARG A 426 -10.37 2.55 16.41
CA ARG A 426 -9.01 2.91 16.87
C ARG A 426 -8.16 1.68 17.16
N CYS A 427 -8.73 0.66 17.83
CA CYS A 427 -8.04 -0.60 18.08
C CYS A 427 -7.64 -1.31 16.77
N PHE A 428 -8.52 -1.36 15.76
CA PHE A 428 -8.16 -1.95 14.47
C PHE A 428 -7.18 -1.08 13.66
N ALA A 429 -7.31 0.24 13.69
CA ALA A 429 -6.37 1.16 13.04
C ALA A 429 -4.96 0.97 13.62
N MET A 430 -4.84 0.90 14.94
CA MET A 430 -3.59 0.59 15.64
C MET A 430 -3.03 -0.77 15.19
N LEU A 431 -3.87 -1.82 15.21
CA LEU A 431 -3.52 -3.18 14.79
C LEU A 431 -2.95 -3.22 13.35
N SER A 432 -3.74 -2.76 12.38
CA SER A 432 -3.41 -2.81 10.95
C SER A 432 -2.19 -1.97 10.57
N MET A 433 -1.97 -0.83 11.24
CA MET A 433 -0.80 0.01 11.01
C MET A 433 0.49 -0.58 11.62
N THR A 434 0.38 -1.32 12.73
CA THR A 434 1.54 -1.82 13.50
C THR A 434 1.88 -3.30 13.29
N LEU A 435 1.01 -4.08 12.64
CA LEU A 435 1.35 -5.42 12.13
C LEU A 435 2.33 -5.35 10.93
N PRO A 436 3.07 -6.44 10.64
CA PRO A 436 3.72 -6.63 9.33
C PRO A 436 2.67 -6.66 8.22
N GLY A 437 3.07 -6.42 6.97
CA GLY A 437 2.10 -6.34 5.86
C GLY A 437 1.60 -4.94 5.58
N THR A 438 0.75 -4.80 4.56
CA THR A 438 0.30 -3.52 4.00
C THR A 438 -1.13 -3.20 4.42
N PRO A 439 -1.37 -2.12 5.19
CA PRO A 439 -2.72 -1.67 5.53
C PRO A 439 -3.39 -0.97 4.34
N ILE A 440 -4.70 -1.20 4.20
CA ILE A 440 -5.55 -0.64 3.17
C ILE A 440 -6.77 0.01 3.83
N LEU A 441 -6.92 1.32 3.66
CA LEU A 441 -8.04 2.12 4.17
C LEU A 441 -9.00 2.45 3.03
N TYR A 442 -10.32 2.42 3.28
CA TYR A 442 -11.33 2.95 2.37
C TYR A 442 -11.60 4.42 2.68
N TYR A 443 -11.83 5.26 1.67
CA TYR A 443 -12.02 6.70 1.89
C TYR A 443 -13.14 6.97 2.91
N GLY A 444 -12.88 7.83 3.89
CA GLY A 444 -13.81 8.13 4.97
C GLY A 444 -13.67 7.24 6.20
N ASP A 445 -12.92 6.12 6.16
CA ASP A 445 -12.59 5.34 7.36
C ASP A 445 -11.80 6.21 8.36
N GLU A 446 -10.91 7.07 7.84
CA GLU A 446 -10.09 7.99 8.62
C GLU A 446 -10.89 9.12 9.30
N ILE A 447 -12.11 9.39 8.83
CA ILE A 447 -13.07 10.31 9.44
C ILE A 447 -14.35 9.61 9.93
N ASN A 448 -14.32 8.30 10.23
CA ASN A 448 -15.43 7.58 10.83
C ASN A 448 -16.76 7.64 10.03
N MET A 449 -16.69 7.68 8.69
CA MET A 449 -17.91 7.67 7.86
C MET A 449 -18.66 6.34 8.00
N VAL A 450 -19.98 6.43 8.20
CA VAL A 450 -20.91 5.30 8.27
C VAL A 450 -21.65 5.09 6.95
N ASP A 451 -22.31 3.94 6.79
CA ASP A 451 -23.23 3.70 5.68
C ASP A 451 -24.38 4.72 5.67
N LEU A 452 -24.81 5.16 4.49
CA LEU A 452 -25.97 6.02 4.35
C LEU A 452 -27.26 5.33 4.81
N SER A 453 -28.14 6.07 5.51
CA SER A 453 -29.51 5.65 5.86
C SER A 453 -30.49 5.66 4.66
N ILE A 454 -30.04 5.17 3.50
CA ILE A 454 -30.89 4.84 2.36
C ILE A 454 -31.33 3.37 2.48
N PRO A 455 -32.50 2.98 1.95
CA PRO A 455 -32.77 1.56 1.72
C PRO A 455 -31.64 1.00 0.85
N PRO A 456 -31.10 -0.20 1.13
CA PRO A 456 -30.31 -0.88 0.13
C PRO A 456 -31.20 -1.04 -1.11
N SER A 457 -30.78 -0.47 -2.24
CA SER A 457 -31.32 -0.87 -3.53
C SER A 457 -31.01 -2.34 -3.78
N SER A 458 -31.46 -2.89 -4.91
CA SER A 458 -30.96 -4.20 -5.34
C SER A 458 -29.43 -4.23 -5.30
N SER A 459 -28.84 -5.39 -5.08
CA SER A 459 -27.38 -5.62 -5.10
C SER A 459 -26.71 -5.30 -6.45
N THR A 460 -27.52 -4.84 -7.41
CA THR A 460 -27.30 -4.59 -8.84
C THR A 460 -27.35 -3.08 -9.18
N SER A 461 -27.04 -2.22 -8.20
CA SER A 461 -27.37 -0.80 -8.26
C SER A 461 -26.31 0.07 -7.58
N ARG A 462 -25.78 1.06 -8.32
CA ARG A 462 -24.81 2.09 -7.88
C ARG A 462 -25.10 2.74 -6.52
N ASN A 463 -26.37 2.85 -6.14
CA ASN A 463 -26.84 3.57 -4.96
C ASN A 463 -26.67 2.75 -3.66
N GLN A 464 -25.47 2.22 -3.43
CA GLN A 464 -25.16 1.42 -2.25
C GLN A 464 -24.82 2.28 -1.01
N PRO A 465 -25.26 1.91 0.20
CA PRO A 465 -25.05 2.70 1.42
C PRO A 465 -23.60 3.08 1.74
N MET A 466 -22.63 2.21 1.48
CA MET A 466 -21.20 2.47 1.72
C MET A 466 -20.58 3.51 0.78
N ARG A 467 -21.24 3.82 -0.35
CA ARG A 467 -20.71 4.71 -1.41
C ARG A 467 -21.05 6.20 -1.19
N GLY A 468 -21.48 6.59 0.01
CA GLY A 468 -21.83 7.98 0.34
C GLY A 468 -20.69 8.99 0.13
N LEU A 469 -21.04 10.25 -0.12
CA LEU A 469 -20.09 11.31 -0.48
C LEU A 469 -19.05 11.59 0.62
N MET A 470 -17.80 11.81 0.22
CA MET A 470 -16.72 12.18 1.13
C MET A 470 -16.98 13.51 1.85
N GLN A 471 -16.88 13.49 3.18
CA GLN A 471 -17.27 14.60 4.05
C GLN A 471 -16.09 15.55 4.29
N TRP A 472 -15.88 16.51 3.38
CA TRP A 472 -14.77 17.47 3.43
C TRP A 472 -14.96 18.56 4.48
N ASP A 473 -16.11 19.23 4.47
CA ASP A 473 -16.45 20.24 5.46
C ASP A 473 -17.96 20.38 5.73
N ASN A 474 -18.38 21.48 6.34
CA ASN A 474 -19.75 21.77 6.73
C ASN A 474 -20.54 22.63 5.73
N THR A 475 -19.99 22.89 4.53
CA THR A 475 -20.71 23.56 3.42
C THR A 475 -21.71 22.59 2.76
N PRO A 476 -22.61 23.05 1.85
CA PRO A 476 -23.57 22.16 1.17
C PRO A 476 -22.91 20.90 0.59
N HIS A 477 -23.62 19.76 0.69
CA HIS A 477 -23.13 18.45 0.28
C HIS A 477 -21.79 18.03 0.91
N GLY A 478 -21.43 18.61 2.06
CA GLY A 478 -20.17 18.35 2.76
C GLY A 478 -18.92 18.87 2.03
N GLY A 479 -19.05 19.85 1.12
CA GLY A 479 -17.96 20.34 0.27
C GLY A 479 -17.57 19.38 -0.87
N PHE A 480 -18.33 18.30 -1.08
CA PHE A 480 -18.14 17.37 -2.19
C PHE A 480 -18.33 18.06 -3.54
N THR A 481 -19.38 18.86 -3.72
CA THR A 481 -19.66 19.64 -4.94
C THR A 481 -19.99 21.09 -4.62
N ASN A 482 -19.74 21.98 -5.59
CA ASN A 482 -20.15 23.38 -5.56
C ASN A 482 -21.30 23.68 -6.56
N GLY A 483 -21.77 22.68 -7.32
CA GLY A 483 -22.66 22.86 -8.47
C GLY A 483 -24.06 22.26 -8.25
N THR A 484 -24.45 21.30 -9.09
CA THR A 484 -25.77 20.65 -9.02
C THR A 484 -25.90 19.67 -7.85
N SER A 485 -27.15 19.25 -7.58
CA SER A 485 -27.43 18.16 -6.63
C SER A 485 -26.58 16.93 -6.96
N PRO A 486 -25.85 16.36 -5.99
CA PRO A 486 -24.98 15.22 -6.24
C PRO A 486 -25.77 13.92 -6.46
N TRP A 487 -25.15 12.98 -7.17
CA TRP A 487 -25.78 11.71 -7.59
C TRP A 487 -26.22 10.81 -6.41
N ILE A 488 -25.58 10.94 -5.25
CA ILE A 488 -25.93 10.25 -4.00
C ILE A 488 -25.86 11.25 -2.83
N SER A 489 -26.53 10.96 -1.71
CA SER A 489 -26.51 11.85 -0.55
C SER A 489 -25.16 11.84 0.20
N VAL A 490 -24.86 12.96 0.88
CA VAL A 490 -23.83 13.01 1.93
C VAL A 490 -24.36 12.37 3.21
N GLY A 491 -23.49 11.82 4.07
CA GLY A 491 -23.89 11.27 5.36
C GLY A 491 -24.49 12.33 6.29
N ALA A 492 -25.47 11.93 7.12
CA ALA A 492 -26.27 12.85 7.92
C ALA A 492 -25.49 13.61 9.00
N ASP A 493 -24.30 13.14 9.36
CA ASP A 493 -23.41 13.72 10.37
C ASP A 493 -22.42 14.76 9.81
N PHE A 494 -22.42 15.02 8.49
CA PHE A 494 -21.39 15.83 7.82
C PHE A 494 -21.16 17.23 8.41
N GLN A 495 -22.15 17.82 9.07
CA GLN A 495 -22.02 19.12 9.75
C GLN A 495 -21.02 19.09 10.92
N THR A 496 -20.95 17.98 11.64
CA THR A 496 -20.05 17.78 12.79
C THR A 496 -18.86 16.89 12.44
N ASN A 497 -19.08 15.86 11.63
CA ASN A 497 -18.08 14.89 11.21
C ASN A 497 -17.62 15.12 9.76
N ASN A 498 -16.47 15.78 9.61
CA ASN A 498 -15.85 16.06 8.32
C ASN A 498 -14.35 16.35 8.47
N VAL A 499 -13.58 16.29 7.37
CA VAL A 499 -12.12 16.50 7.34
C VAL A 499 -11.71 17.82 8.00
N LYS A 500 -12.41 18.93 7.74
CA LYS A 500 -12.09 20.26 8.30
C LYS A 500 -12.26 20.29 9.82
N ASN A 501 -13.34 19.72 10.34
CA ASN A 501 -13.62 19.62 11.78
C ASN A 501 -12.67 18.64 12.48
N GLN A 502 -12.32 17.51 11.85
CA GLN A 502 -11.35 16.57 12.40
C GLN A 502 -9.93 17.15 12.37
N SER A 503 -9.52 17.83 11.29
CA SER A 503 -8.25 18.57 11.18
C SER A 503 -8.03 19.60 12.30
N ALA A 504 -9.09 20.25 12.78
CA ALA A 504 -9.04 21.22 13.87
C ALA A 504 -8.98 20.59 15.28
N LYS A 505 -9.27 19.28 15.39
CA LYS A 505 -9.35 18.52 16.64
C LYS A 505 -8.14 17.58 16.78
N GLY A 506 -7.18 17.96 17.63
CA GLY A 506 -5.95 17.19 17.86
C GLY A 506 -6.12 15.83 18.55
N ASP A 507 -7.36 15.47 18.89
CA ASP A 507 -7.81 14.19 19.45
C ASP A 507 -8.67 13.36 18.48
N SER A 508 -8.97 13.88 17.28
CA SER A 508 -9.83 13.25 16.28
C SER A 508 -9.32 11.89 15.78
N LEU A 509 -10.21 11.08 15.21
CA LEU A 509 -9.84 9.82 14.58
C LEU A 509 -8.84 10.06 13.43
N MET A 510 -9.05 11.12 12.64
CA MET A 510 -8.14 11.49 11.56
C MET A 510 -6.75 11.89 12.07
N SER A 511 -6.67 12.65 13.17
CA SER A 511 -5.39 12.93 13.84
C SER A 511 -4.73 11.66 14.39
N PHE A 512 -5.52 10.71 14.88
CA PHE A 512 -4.99 9.42 15.32
C PHE A 512 -4.42 8.59 14.17
N PHE A 513 -5.12 8.48 13.03
CA PHE A 513 -4.59 7.85 11.82
C PHE A 513 -3.27 8.47 11.36
N LYS A 514 -3.18 9.81 11.32
CA LYS A 514 -1.93 10.53 10.98
C LYS A 514 -0.77 10.21 11.93
N ASN A 515 -1.07 10.02 13.22
CA ASN A 515 -0.05 9.62 14.19
C ASN A 515 0.40 8.17 13.98
N LEU A 516 -0.52 7.27 13.63
CA LEU A 516 -0.21 5.87 13.30
C LEU A 516 0.58 5.73 11.99
N THR A 517 0.27 6.49 10.93
CA THR A 517 1.04 6.46 9.68
C THR A 517 2.44 7.05 9.88
N THR A 518 2.56 8.10 10.71
CA THR A 518 3.85 8.63 11.16
C THR A 518 4.65 7.58 11.94
N LEU A 519 4.05 6.90 12.92
CA LEU A 519 4.67 5.81 13.67
C LEU A 519 5.12 4.65 12.76
N ARG A 520 4.23 4.24 11.84
CA ARG A 520 4.49 3.18 10.85
C ARG A 520 5.67 3.52 9.95
N SER A 521 6.08 4.78 9.83
CA SER A 521 7.25 5.14 9.01
C SER A 521 8.60 4.67 9.58
N ASP A 522 8.67 4.24 10.85
CA ASP A 522 9.88 3.59 11.38
C ASP A 522 10.09 2.20 10.73
N ASP A 523 11.34 1.90 10.37
CA ASP A 523 11.72 0.62 9.74
C ASP A 523 11.27 -0.60 10.55
N THR A 524 11.16 -0.47 11.88
CA THR A 524 10.70 -1.54 12.77
C THR A 524 9.25 -1.95 12.50
N PHE A 525 8.38 -1.01 12.12
CA PHE A 525 7.01 -1.33 11.71
C PHE A 525 6.92 -1.72 10.24
N ARG A 526 7.72 -1.10 9.36
CA ARG A 526 7.75 -1.42 7.92
C ARG A 526 8.28 -2.82 7.62
N ILE A 527 9.44 -3.17 8.16
CA ILE A 527 10.22 -4.38 7.77
C ILE A 527 10.74 -5.20 8.96
N GLY A 528 10.48 -4.79 10.21
CA GLY A 528 10.86 -5.55 11.39
C GLY A 528 10.07 -6.86 11.56
N ASP A 529 10.63 -7.78 12.33
CA ASP A 529 10.01 -9.04 12.73
C ASP A 529 8.75 -8.82 13.58
N TYR A 530 8.02 -9.91 13.82
CA TYR A 530 6.79 -9.92 14.61
C TYR A 530 6.77 -11.13 15.53
N TYR A 531 6.57 -10.89 16.83
CA TYR A 531 6.51 -11.92 17.85
C TYR A 531 5.21 -11.75 18.66
N PRO A 532 4.21 -12.64 18.53
CA PRO A 532 3.02 -12.59 19.39
C PRO A 532 3.40 -12.90 20.84
N THR A 533 2.75 -12.24 21.80
CA THR A 533 3.14 -12.29 23.22
C THR A 533 1.96 -12.68 24.13
N VAL A 534 1.36 -11.75 24.87
CA VAL A 534 0.17 -12.00 25.67
C VAL A 534 -1.04 -11.98 24.74
N VAL A 535 -1.81 -13.07 24.73
CA VAL A 535 -3.17 -13.06 24.19
C VAL A 535 -4.14 -13.78 25.12
N ASP A 536 -5.27 -13.14 25.34
CA ASP A 536 -6.45 -13.67 25.99
C ASP A 536 -7.72 -13.05 25.36
N ASP A 537 -8.89 -13.37 25.90
CA ASP A 537 -10.18 -12.91 25.36
C ASP A 537 -10.30 -11.38 25.32
N ALA A 538 -9.56 -10.64 26.15
CA ALA A 538 -9.58 -9.18 26.18
C ALA A 538 -8.40 -8.55 25.42
N VAL A 539 -7.17 -9.02 25.66
CA VAL A 539 -5.94 -8.38 25.16
C VAL A 539 -5.30 -9.18 24.04
N PHE A 540 -4.85 -8.48 22.99
CA PHE A 540 -3.92 -9.00 21.98
C PHE A 540 -2.65 -8.14 21.97
N SER A 541 -1.47 -8.75 22.18
CA SER A 541 -0.20 -8.03 22.14
C SER A 541 0.90 -8.76 21.36
N PHE A 542 1.80 -7.98 20.78
CA PHE A 542 2.95 -8.45 20.02
C PHE A 542 4.11 -7.46 20.08
N VAL A 543 5.32 -7.98 19.86
CA VAL A 543 6.54 -7.20 19.71
C VAL A 543 6.86 -7.03 18.23
N ARG A 544 7.32 -5.83 17.86
CA ARG A 544 7.98 -5.54 16.57
C ARG A 544 9.44 -5.16 16.84
N GLU A 545 10.38 -5.83 16.19
CA GLU A 545 11.82 -5.65 16.40
C GLU A 545 12.57 -5.63 15.06
N PHE A 546 13.63 -4.83 14.94
CA PHE A 546 14.48 -4.80 13.76
C PHE A 546 15.92 -4.44 14.15
N ASP A 547 16.88 -5.10 13.52
CA ASP A 547 18.27 -5.07 13.96
C ASP A 547 18.84 -3.64 14.02
N GLY A 548 19.40 -3.31 15.17
CA GLY A 548 19.98 -2.01 15.46
C GLY A 548 18.99 -0.86 15.73
N LYS A 549 17.68 -1.04 15.50
CA LYS A 549 16.62 -0.05 15.78
C LYS A 549 16.12 -0.13 17.24
N LYS A 550 14.91 0.38 17.47
CA LYS A 550 14.17 0.33 18.74
C LYS A 550 13.15 -0.80 18.64
N GLY A 551 13.10 -1.71 19.61
CA GLY A 551 11.97 -2.63 19.73
C GLY A 551 10.71 -1.87 20.15
N TYR A 552 9.53 -2.38 19.75
CA TYR A 552 8.24 -1.86 20.16
C TYR A 552 7.33 -2.96 20.70
N LEU A 553 6.71 -2.73 21.86
CA LEU A 553 5.59 -3.55 22.33
C LEU A 553 4.28 -2.84 21.95
N VAL A 554 3.42 -3.56 21.24
CA VAL A 554 2.05 -3.18 20.92
C VAL A 554 1.12 -4.05 21.76
N ALA A 555 0.22 -3.44 22.53
CA ALA A 555 -0.81 -4.14 23.30
C ALA A 555 -2.15 -3.44 23.12
N ILE A 556 -3.17 -4.18 22.68
CA ILE A 556 -4.49 -3.67 22.33
C ILE A 556 -5.54 -4.46 23.11
N ASN A 557 -6.44 -3.75 23.80
CA ASN A 557 -7.55 -4.35 24.55
C ASN A 557 -8.85 -4.09 23.81
N PHE A 558 -9.55 -5.18 23.47
CA PHE A 558 -10.82 -5.16 22.76
C PHE A 558 -12.01 -5.32 23.72
N ALA A 559 -11.77 -5.65 25.01
CA ALA A 559 -12.83 -5.74 26.01
C ALA A 559 -13.23 -4.36 26.57
N SER A 560 -14.50 -4.23 26.94
CA SER A 560 -15.14 -3.00 27.45
C SER A 560 -14.60 -2.44 28.78
N THR A 561 -13.61 -3.09 29.39
CA THR A 561 -13.10 -2.79 30.74
C THR A 561 -11.58 -2.85 30.81
N ALA A 562 -11.01 -2.06 31.72
CA ALA A 562 -9.57 -1.86 31.82
C ALA A 562 -8.85 -3.15 32.23
N GLN A 563 -7.81 -3.51 31.47
CA GLN A 563 -7.02 -4.71 31.68
C GLN A 563 -5.63 -4.38 32.25
N SER A 564 -5.14 -5.27 33.11
CA SER A 564 -3.75 -5.30 33.58
C SER A 564 -3.15 -6.66 33.23
N ARG A 565 -1.92 -6.67 32.71
CA ARG A 565 -1.19 -7.86 32.25
C ARG A 565 0.31 -7.69 32.50
N ASP A 566 1.01 -8.80 32.70
CA ASP A 566 2.47 -8.87 32.82
C ASP A 566 3.08 -9.38 31.51
N PHE A 567 3.72 -8.48 30.77
CA PHE A 567 4.34 -8.79 29.47
C PHE A 567 5.81 -9.23 29.60
N ALA A 568 6.46 -9.01 30.76
CA ALA A 568 7.89 -9.29 30.97
C ALA A 568 8.22 -10.79 31.06
N LYS A 569 7.20 -11.65 31.11
CA LYS A 569 7.33 -13.11 30.99
C LYS A 569 7.03 -13.64 29.58
N ALA A 570 6.52 -12.80 28.67
CA ALA A 570 5.98 -13.22 27.38
C ALA A 570 6.98 -13.11 26.21
N HIS A 571 8.04 -12.32 26.33
CA HIS A 571 9.13 -12.23 25.36
C HIS A 571 10.47 -11.93 26.04
N SER A 572 11.56 -12.55 25.58
CA SER A 572 12.88 -12.47 26.24
C SER A 572 13.53 -11.08 26.19
N THR A 573 13.08 -10.21 25.29
CA THR A 573 13.54 -8.82 25.17
C THR A 573 12.78 -7.84 26.10
N ILE A 574 11.63 -8.25 26.65
CA ILE A 574 10.83 -7.42 27.58
C ILE A 574 11.34 -7.65 29.01
N GLN A 575 12.06 -6.68 29.57
CA GLN A 575 12.62 -6.75 30.92
C GLN A 575 11.88 -5.85 31.94
N SER A 576 12.20 -6.02 33.23
CA SER A 576 11.71 -5.23 34.39
C SER A 576 12.87 -4.53 35.13
N LYS A 577 12.66 -3.42 35.89
CA LYS A 577 13.73 -2.60 36.54
C LYS A 577 13.30 -1.20 37.09
N ALA A 578 13.49 -0.10 36.35
CA ALA A 578 12.78 1.20 36.53
C ALA A 578 12.87 2.14 35.30
N SER A 579 11.77 2.43 34.58
CA SER A 579 11.80 3.40 33.44
C SER A 579 10.52 4.23 33.29
N THR A 580 10.65 5.55 33.14
CA THR A 580 9.53 6.51 33.15
C THR A 580 8.47 6.20 32.10
N ILE A 581 7.27 5.94 32.60
CA ILE A 581 6.06 5.67 31.81
C ILE A 581 5.83 6.85 30.86
N GLN A 582 5.93 6.64 29.54
CA GLN A 582 5.11 7.40 28.62
C GLN A 582 3.69 6.96 28.90
N THR A 583 2.98 7.72 29.74
CA THR A 583 1.56 7.48 30.00
C THR A 583 0.86 7.38 28.66
N PRO A 584 -0.13 6.49 28.52
CA PRO A 584 -0.90 6.42 27.29
C PRO A 584 -1.40 7.86 26.97
N ILE A 585 -1.46 8.22 25.70
CA ILE A 585 -1.35 9.62 25.23
C ILE A 585 -2.56 10.57 25.53
N GLY A 586 -3.54 10.16 26.39
CA GLY A 586 -4.62 10.93 27.10
C GLY A 586 -6.16 10.65 26.87
N CYS A 587 -6.62 9.39 26.67
CA CYS A 587 -7.98 8.89 26.43
C CYS A 587 -8.85 8.98 27.69
N THR A 588 -10.09 8.55 27.52
CA THR A 588 -11.15 8.66 28.51
C THR A 588 -12.07 7.43 28.53
N ASN A 589 -11.78 6.40 27.72
CA ASN A 589 -12.52 5.14 27.67
C ASN A 589 -11.71 4.03 28.40
N PRO A 590 -12.27 3.30 29.39
CA PRO A 590 -11.58 2.20 30.07
C PRO A 590 -11.17 1.01 29.16
N GLN A 591 -11.39 1.08 27.85
CA GLN A 591 -10.87 0.12 26.87
C GLN A 591 -9.36 0.28 26.60
N CYS A 592 -8.75 1.44 26.87
CA CYS A 592 -7.32 1.69 26.64
C CYS A 592 -6.42 0.83 27.59
N VAL A 593 -5.35 0.18 27.09
CA VAL A 593 -4.44 -0.69 27.89
C VAL A 593 -3.48 0.13 28.75
N SER A 594 -3.23 -0.31 29.99
CA SER A 594 -2.08 0.16 30.78
C SER A 594 -0.97 -0.90 30.82
N VAL A 595 0.27 -0.51 30.50
CA VAL A 595 1.45 -1.40 30.49
C VAL A 595 2.48 -0.87 31.49
N HIS A 596 2.85 -1.69 32.48
CA HIS A 596 4.02 -1.44 33.33
C HIS A 596 5.23 -2.19 32.78
N ILE A 597 6.22 -1.44 32.27
CA ILE A 597 7.55 -1.92 31.90
C ILE A 597 8.58 -0.97 32.52
N GLU A 598 9.72 -1.55 32.89
CA GLU A 598 10.75 -0.94 33.73
C GLU A 598 12.13 -1.51 33.32
N SER A 599 13.25 -0.76 33.37
CA SER A 599 14.58 -1.29 32.98
C SER A 599 15.76 -0.66 33.76
N PRO A 600 16.91 -1.33 33.96
CA PRO A 600 18.14 -0.66 34.42
C PRO A 600 19.43 -1.17 33.74
N ARG A 601 20.07 -0.31 32.95
CA ARG A 601 21.34 -0.51 32.20
C ARG A 601 21.29 -1.50 31.03
N GLY A 602 22.01 -1.13 29.97
CA GLY A 602 22.58 -2.10 29.04
C GLY A 602 22.82 -1.47 27.69
N GLU A 603 21.91 -1.75 26.76
CA GLU A 603 21.92 -1.20 25.41
C GLU A 603 20.50 -1.16 24.84
N LYS A 604 20.04 0.06 24.51
CA LYS A 604 18.80 0.44 23.79
C LYS A 604 17.44 0.12 24.48
N PRO A 605 16.52 1.09 24.56
CA PRO A 605 15.18 0.89 25.13
C PRO A 605 14.17 0.32 24.12
N VAL A 606 13.29 -0.56 24.60
CA VAL A 606 12.01 -0.89 23.94
C VAL A 606 11.02 0.25 24.23
N HIS A 607 10.32 0.74 23.21
CA HIS A 607 9.30 1.77 23.34
C HIS A 607 7.89 1.16 23.33
N VAL A 608 7.05 1.56 24.29
CA VAL A 608 5.65 1.11 24.37
C VAL A 608 4.76 2.09 23.60
N VAL A 609 3.88 1.57 22.74
CA VAL A 609 2.89 2.38 22.01
C VAL A 609 1.50 2.16 22.60
N LEU A 610 0.85 3.22 23.07
CA LEU A 610 -0.52 3.19 23.58
C LEU A 610 -1.28 4.45 23.14
N ASP A 611 -2.35 4.28 22.33
CA ASP A 611 -3.28 5.36 21.97
C ASP A 611 -4.10 5.79 23.17
N GLU A 612 -4.23 7.11 23.33
CA GLU A 612 -4.98 7.85 24.35
C GLU A 612 -4.82 9.36 23.87
N ALA A 613 -5.79 10.29 24.07
CA ALA A 613 -6.02 11.58 23.36
C ALA A 613 -5.64 12.97 23.99
N ASN A 614 -5.84 14.09 23.25
CA ASN A 614 -5.97 15.48 23.75
C ASN A 614 -4.77 16.36 24.21
N LYS A 615 -3.50 15.94 24.10
CA LYS A 615 -2.33 16.86 24.37
C LYS A 615 -1.23 16.91 23.31
N PHE A 616 -1.46 16.30 22.14
CA PHE A 616 -0.43 15.99 21.14
C PHE A 616 0.41 17.20 20.65
N SER A 617 -0.18 18.39 20.54
CA SER A 617 0.48 19.63 20.10
C SER A 617 1.80 19.95 20.83
N ARG A 618 1.90 19.63 22.13
CA ARG A 618 3.14 19.91 22.91
C ARG A 618 4.20 18.80 22.78
N ALA A 619 3.83 17.59 22.37
CA ALA A 619 4.76 16.46 22.25
C ALA A 619 5.75 16.66 21.09
N ILE A 620 5.27 17.16 19.94
CA ILE A 620 6.11 17.50 18.77
C ILE A 620 7.15 18.57 19.15
N HIS A 621 6.76 19.57 19.96
CA HIS A 621 7.68 20.62 20.40
C HIS A 621 8.79 20.09 21.32
N TYR A 622 8.50 19.08 22.15
CA TYR A 622 9.50 18.42 22.99
C TYR A 622 10.41 17.47 22.20
N MET A 623 9.87 16.70 21.25
CA MET A 623 10.69 15.82 20.40
C MET A 623 11.65 16.61 19.50
N ASN A 624 11.20 17.72 18.90
CA ASN A 624 12.08 18.60 18.12
C ASN A 624 13.16 19.27 18.98
N HIS A 625 12.92 19.49 20.28
CA HIS A 625 13.93 20.07 21.19
C HIS A 625 15.07 19.11 21.55
N ILE A 626 14.84 17.80 21.49
CA ILE A 626 15.88 16.77 21.68
C ILE A 626 16.73 16.61 20.41
N VAL A 627 16.16 16.86 19.23
CA VAL A 627 16.87 16.88 17.94
C VAL A 627 17.72 18.17 17.76
N SER A 628 17.52 19.19 18.58
CA SER A 628 18.32 20.44 18.58
C SER A 628 19.25 20.63 19.79
N SER A 629 19.42 19.58 20.61
CA SER A 629 20.31 19.59 21.79
C SER A 629 21.29 18.40 21.84
N ILE A 630 21.55 17.80 20.67
CA ILE A 630 22.65 16.86 20.37
C ILE A 630 23.36 17.39 19.12
#